data_AF-A0A520A3E2-F1
#
_entry.id   AF-A0A520A3E2-F1
#
_cell.length_a   1.000
_cell.length_b   1.000
_cell.length_c   1.000
_cell.angle_alpha   90.00
_cell.angle_beta   90.00
_cell.angle_gamma   90.00
#
_symmetry.space_group_name_H-M   'P 1'
#
loop_
_entity.id
_entity.type
_entity.pdbx_description
1 polymer ?
#
loop_
_entity_poly.entity_id
_entity_poly.type
_entity_poly.pdbx_seq_one_letter_code
_entity_poly.pdbx_strand_id
1 'polypeptide(L)'
;IGDRATNSNLRYKQGRNLNFNPKEVFLIKNPHEAMLPKINISSNYIFAREDKYFVYQNNYNQFANYYNETFQHGGISLEEMIIPIVTYTSK
;
A
#
# COMPACT_ATOMS: atom_id res chain seq x y z
N ILE A 1 -3.09 8.83 16.90
CA ILE A 1 -3.98 7.65 16.97
C ILE A 1 -5.01 7.84 15.86
N GLY A 2 -4.69 7.34 14.65
CA GLY A 2 -5.55 7.47 13.48
C GLY A 2 -6.75 6.52 13.56
N ASP A 3 -7.81 6.83 12.82
CA ASP A 3 -9.05 6.06 12.73
C ASP A 3 -8.77 4.55 12.68
N ARG A 4 -9.41 3.77 13.58
CA ARG A 4 -9.28 2.31 13.68
C ARG A 4 -9.76 1.54 12.44
N ALA A 5 -10.20 2.24 11.39
CA ALA A 5 -10.70 1.69 10.14
C ALA A 5 -9.63 1.68 9.03
N THR A 6 -8.35 1.50 9.36
CA THR A 6 -7.34 1.19 8.35
C THR A 6 -7.32 -0.32 8.11
N ASN A 7 -7.51 -0.74 6.87
CA ASN A 7 -7.39 -2.12 6.40
C ASN A 7 -6.10 -2.82 6.89
N SER A 8 -6.12 -4.16 6.95
CA SER A 8 -5.00 -4.98 7.45
C SER A 8 -3.81 -5.10 6.47
N ASN A 9 -3.94 -4.60 5.24
CA ASN A 9 -2.90 -4.73 4.23
C ASN A 9 -1.61 -4.00 4.65
N LEU A 10 -0.46 -4.65 4.50
CA LEU A 10 0.83 -4.15 4.97
C LEU A 10 1.48 -3.15 4.00
N ARG A 11 1.01 -3.08 2.76
CA ARG A 11 1.66 -2.35 1.66
C ARG A 11 0.83 -1.18 1.13
N TYR A 12 -0.46 -1.14 1.43
CA TYR A 12 -1.29 0.04 1.24
C TYR A 12 -2.27 0.24 2.39
N LYS A 13 -2.59 1.49 2.70
CA LYS A 13 -3.65 1.86 3.63
C LYS A 13 -4.68 2.76 2.98
N GLN A 14 -5.94 2.55 3.34
CA GLN A 14 -7.04 3.44 3.03
C GLN A 14 -7.56 4.08 4.33
N GLY A 15 -7.78 5.39 4.33
CA GLY A 15 -8.30 6.08 5.51
C GLY A 15 -8.36 7.59 5.37
N ARG A 16 -9.01 8.25 6.33
CA ARG A 16 -9.19 9.71 6.35
C ARG A 16 -8.00 10.42 7.01
N ASN A 17 -7.54 9.89 8.15
CA ASN A 17 -6.50 10.50 9.00
C ASN A 17 -5.31 9.54 9.18
N LEU A 18 -4.60 9.27 8.08
CA LEU A 18 -3.40 8.45 8.09
C LEU A 18 -2.20 9.31 8.49
N ASN A 19 -1.41 8.84 9.47
CA ASN A 19 -0.13 9.46 9.82
C ASN A 19 0.99 8.69 9.12
N PHE A 20 1.78 9.37 8.30
CA PHE A 20 2.85 8.78 7.50
C PHE A 20 3.89 9.84 7.12
N ASN A 21 5.10 9.40 6.77
CA ASN A 21 6.11 10.27 6.17
C ASN A 21 5.83 10.41 4.66
N PRO A 22 5.53 11.62 4.14
CA PRO A 22 5.21 11.81 2.72
C PRO A 22 6.32 11.38 1.76
N LYS A 23 7.58 11.33 2.22
CA LYS A 23 8.72 10.88 1.41
C LYS A 23 8.75 9.36 1.20
N GLU A 24 8.09 8.58 2.06
CA GLU A 24 8.17 7.13 2.06
C GLU A 24 6.96 6.44 1.42
N VAL A 25 5.94 7.22 1.06
CA VAL A 25 4.70 6.70 0.49
C VAL A 25 4.35 7.40 -0.81
N PHE A 26 3.46 6.78 -1.57
CA PHE A 26 2.73 7.43 -2.63
C PHE A 26 1.30 7.71 -2.16
N LEU A 27 0.95 8.99 -2.07
CA LEU A 27 -0.33 9.46 -1.57
C LEU A 27 -1.27 9.75 -2.74
N ILE A 28 -2.44 9.11 -2.74
CA ILE A 28 -3.57 9.44 -3.59
C ILE A 28 -4.64 10.09 -2.71
N LYS A 29 -4.81 11.41 -2.89
CA LYS A 29 -5.84 12.19 -2.18
C LYS A 29 -7.23 11.99 -2.76
N ASN A 30 -7.31 11.75 -4.07
CA ASN A 30 -8.57 11.52 -4.77
C ASN A 30 -8.54 10.13 -5.41
N PRO A 31 -9.19 9.11 -4.81
CA PRO A 31 -9.16 7.73 -5.30
C PRO A 31 -9.54 7.58 -6.78
N HIS A 32 -10.45 8.42 -7.29
CA HIS A 32 -10.89 8.35 -8.68
C HIS A 32 -9.78 8.62 -9.70
N GLU A 33 -8.80 9.46 -9.37
CA GLU A 33 -7.66 9.75 -10.26
C GLU A 33 -6.79 8.51 -10.51
N ALA A 34 -6.82 7.56 -9.58
CA ALA A 34 -6.12 6.28 -9.67
C ALA A 34 -7.06 5.11 -10.00
N MET A 35 -8.29 5.39 -10.44
CA MET A 35 -9.32 4.36 -10.70
C MET A 35 -9.65 3.49 -9.47
N LEU A 36 -9.47 4.01 -8.26
CA LEU A 36 -9.75 3.32 -7.00
C LEU A 36 -11.13 3.68 -6.44
N PRO A 37 -11.79 2.77 -5.70
CA PRO A 37 -13.09 3.03 -5.14
C PRO A 37 -13.04 4.09 -4.03
N LYS A 38 -14.00 5.00 -4.06
CA LYS A 38 -14.17 6.02 -3.03
C LYS A 38 -15.21 5.57 -2.01
N ILE A 39 -14.75 4.87 -0.97
CA ILE A 39 -15.66 4.40 0.10
C ILE A 39 -16.25 5.58 0.88
N ASN A 40 -15.47 6.63 1.12
CA ASN A 40 -15.93 7.86 1.75
C ASN A 40 -15.40 9.09 1.00
N ILE A 41 -16.13 10.20 1.07
CA ILE A 41 -15.78 11.49 0.43
C ILE A 41 -14.35 11.94 0.75
N SER A 42 -13.85 11.65 1.95
CA SER A 42 -12.53 12.07 2.44
C SER A 42 -11.52 10.91 2.58
N SER A 43 -11.79 9.74 2.00
CA SER A 43 -10.83 8.62 2.04
C SER A 43 -9.65 8.88 1.10
N ASN A 44 -8.45 8.79 1.65
CA ASN A 44 -7.20 8.79 0.90
C ASN A 44 -6.62 7.37 0.83
N TYR A 45 -5.75 7.14 -0.14
CA TYR A 45 -4.90 5.94 -0.20
C TYR A 45 -3.44 6.32 -0.04
N ILE A 46 -2.70 5.52 0.71
CA ILE A 46 -1.24 5.55 0.71
C ILE A 46 -0.72 4.17 0.32
N PHE A 47 0.28 4.15 -0.56
CA PHE A 47 0.99 2.95 -0.97
C PHE A 47 2.44 3.05 -0.54
N ALA A 48 2.98 1.96 -0.01
CA ALA A 48 4.40 1.85 0.33
C ALA A 48 5.24 1.79 -0.94
N ARG A 49 6.42 2.43 -0.90
CA ARG A 49 7.42 2.39 -1.98
C ARG A 49 8.41 1.25 -1.75
N GLU A 50 9.01 0.76 -2.83
CA GLU A 50 10.14 -0.18 -2.79
C GLU A 50 9.82 -1.43 -1.95
N ASP A 51 10.66 -1.79 -0.98
CA ASP A 51 10.49 -2.94 -0.08
C ASP A 51 9.80 -2.59 1.24
N LYS A 52 9.37 -1.33 1.44
CA LYS A 52 8.78 -0.86 2.70
C LYS A 52 7.39 -1.42 2.94
N TYR A 53 6.99 -1.45 4.21
CA TYR A 53 5.65 -1.86 4.65
C TYR A 53 5.23 -1.12 5.92
N PHE A 54 3.92 -1.03 6.14
CA PHE A 54 3.30 -0.40 7.29
C PHE A 54 3.22 -1.38 8.46
N VAL A 55 3.91 -1.05 9.55
CA VAL A 55 3.81 -1.77 10.82
C VAL A 55 3.01 -0.96 11.82
N TYR A 56 2.08 -1.61 12.52
CA TYR A 56 1.35 -0.97 13.60
C TYR A 56 2.29 -0.75 14.79
N GLN A 57 2.27 0.46 15.37
CA GLN A 57 3.16 0.80 16.48
C GLN A 57 2.94 -0.10 17.70
N ASN A 58 1.71 -0.57 17.91
CA ASN A 58 1.43 -1.60 18.90
C ASN A 58 1.99 -2.94 18.40
N ASN A 59 2.93 -3.52 19.15
CA ASN A 59 3.64 -4.78 18.86
C ASN A 59 4.58 -4.73 17.64
N TYR A 60 5.29 -3.61 17.43
CA TYR A 60 6.28 -3.46 16.35
C TYR A 60 7.22 -4.67 16.22
N ASN A 61 7.87 -5.11 17.31
CA ASN A 61 8.84 -6.20 17.28
C ASN A 61 8.25 -7.53 16.77
N GLN A 62 7.01 -7.83 17.14
CA GLN A 62 6.33 -9.05 16.69
C GLN A 62 6.11 -9.01 15.18
N PHE A 63 5.59 -7.89 14.68
CA PHE A 63 5.31 -7.72 13.25
C PHE A 63 6.56 -7.58 12.41
N ALA A 64 7.57 -6.86 12.89
CA ALA A 64 8.87 -6.75 12.24
C ALA A 64 9.50 -8.15 12.10
N ASN A 65 9.57 -8.93 13.18
CA ASN A 65 10.13 -10.29 13.10
C ASN A 65 9.32 -11.22 12.18
N TYR A 66 8.00 -11.05 12.11
CA TYR A 66 7.14 -11.91 11.32
C TYR A 66 7.17 -11.58 9.81
N TYR A 67 7.33 -10.32 9.44
CA TYR A 67 7.30 -9.87 8.04
C TYR A 67 8.66 -9.50 7.45
N ASN A 68 9.70 -9.36 8.27
CA ASN A 68 11.05 -9.10 7.77
C ASN A 68 11.50 -10.25 6.84
N GLU A 69 12.14 -9.90 5.73
CA GLU A 69 12.61 -10.84 4.69
C GLU A 69 11.52 -11.72 4.06
N THR A 70 10.25 -11.39 4.26
CA THR A 70 9.14 -12.06 3.58
C THR A 70 8.76 -11.33 2.30
N PHE A 71 8.24 -12.08 1.33
CA PHE A 71 7.70 -11.48 0.11
C PHE A 71 6.37 -10.77 0.42
N GLN A 72 6.32 -9.47 0.14
CA GLN A 72 5.16 -8.62 0.35
C GLN A 72 4.70 -7.99 -0.96
N HIS A 73 3.39 -7.74 -1.07
CA HIS A 73 2.78 -7.13 -2.26
C HIS A 73 1.62 -6.20 -1.91
N GLY A 74 1.24 -5.34 -2.84
CA GLY A 74 0.19 -4.34 -2.75
C GLY A 74 0.73 -2.92 -2.59
N GLY A 75 2.03 -2.72 -2.81
CA GLY A 75 2.68 -1.41 -2.83
C GLY A 75 2.74 -0.87 -4.25
N ILE A 76 3.70 0.02 -4.49
CA ILE A 76 4.00 0.58 -5.82
C ILE A 76 5.48 0.41 -6.19
N SER A 77 6.10 -0.71 -5.81
CA SER A 77 7.46 -1.01 -6.28
C SER A 77 7.47 -1.19 -7.80
N LEU A 78 8.66 -1.05 -8.41
CA LEU A 78 8.79 -1.14 -9.86
C LEU A 78 8.33 -2.53 -10.36
N GLU A 79 8.68 -3.57 -9.62
CA GLU A 79 8.32 -4.97 -9.88
C GLU A 79 6.81 -5.22 -9.76
N GLU A 80 6.12 -4.46 -8.91
CA GLU A 80 4.66 -4.53 -8.75
C GLU A 80 3.93 -3.79 -9.89
N MET A 81 4.55 -2.75 -10.45
CA MET A 81 3.92 -1.88 -11.45
C MET A 81 4.27 -2.27 -12.90
N ILE A 82 5.45 -2.82 -13.15
CA ILE A 82 5.91 -3.24 -14.49
C ILE A 82 5.68 -4.74 -14.64
N ILE A 83 4.62 -5.11 -15.36
CA ILE A 83 4.25 -6.51 -15.60
C ILE A 83 4.67 -6.92 -17.02
N PRO A 84 5.46 -7.99 -17.20
CA PRO A 84 5.81 -8.49 -18.53
C PRO A 84 4.56 -9.05 -19.23
N ILE A 85 4.40 -8.71 -20.50
CA ILE A 85 3.32 -9.20 -21.36
C ILE A 85 3.93 -9.91 -22.56
N VAL A 86 3.44 -11.12 -22.86
CA VAL A 86 3.85 -11.91 -24.02
C VAL A 86 2.60 -12.31 -24.80
N THR A 87 2.68 -12.23 -26.12
CA THR A 87 1.61 -12.66 -27.04
C THR A 87 2.15 -13.74 -27.97
N TYR A 88 1.37 -14.81 -28.14
CA TYR A 88 1.71 -15.93 -29.00
C TYR A 88 0.76 -15.98 -30.19
N THR A 89 1.24 -16.46 -31.34
CA THR A 89 0.44 -16.74 -32.53
C THR A 89 0.64 -18.19 -32.96
N SER A 90 -0.38 -18.80 -33.56
CA SER A 90 -0.22 -20.12 -34.19
C SER A 90 0.85 -20.06 -35.27
N LYS A 91 1.52 -21.18 -35.47
CA LYS A 91 2.35 -21.39 -36.66
C LYS A 91 1.48 -21.54 -37.89
#